data_AF-A0A2D6VFY8-F1
#
_entry.id   AF-A0A2D6VFY8-F1
#
_cell.length_a   1.000
_cell.length_b   1.000
_cell.length_c   1.000
_cell.angle_alpha   90.00
_cell.angle_beta   90.00
_cell.angle_gamma   90.00
#
_symmetry.space_group_name_H-M   'P 1'
#
loop_
_entity.id
_entity.type
_entity.pdbx_description
1 polymer ?
#
loop_
_entity_poly.entity_id
_entity_poly.type
_entity_poly.pdbx_seq_one_letter_code
_entity_poly.pdbx_strand_id
1 'polypeptide(L)'
;VGRDGRENMIDIIMEGFQRIGRSSSFELSQEKLPHGETPFGTMEEVRAEVGSVLEDVARIGRLPVVTFSAGGIATPADAALMMSSGMDGIFVGSGIFKSSDPANTAEAIVLATHHYNDPGVVSEACSMIGEAMPGLEIESLEVRLEERGW
;
A
#
# COMPACT_ATOMS: atom_id res chain seq x y z
N VAL A 1 -2.85 -8.94 -22.45
CA VAL A 1 -4.27 -8.89 -22.03
C VAL A 1 -5.09 -8.33 -23.19
N GLY A 2 -6.04 -9.10 -23.72
CA GLY A 2 -6.92 -8.65 -24.81
C GLY A 2 -7.91 -7.55 -24.35
N ARG A 3 -8.62 -6.94 -25.29
CA ARG A 3 -9.60 -5.86 -25.01
C ARG A 3 -10.66 -6.29 -24.00
N ASP A 4 -11.19 -7.51 -24.16
CA ASP A 4 -12.21 -8.10 -23.27
C ASP A 4 -11.71 -8.28 -21.82
N GLY A 5 -10.42 -8.57 -21.65
CA GLY A 5 -9.83 -8.68 -20.31
C GLY A 5 -9.74 -7.35 -19.57
N ARG A 6 -9.60 -6.23 -20.29
CA ARG A 6 -9.56 -4.89 -19.68
C ARG A 6 -10.94 -4.42 -19.26
N GLU A 7 -11.94 -4.62 -20.10
CA GLU A 7 -13.33 -4.29 -19.74
C GLU A 7 -13.76 -5.05 -18.47
N ASN A 8 -13.42 -6.34 -18.37
CA ASN A 8 -13.70 -7.13 -17.17
C ASN A 8 -12.97 -6.58 -15.92
N MET A 9 -11.72 -6.13 -16.05
CA MET A 9 -11.00 -5.50 -14.92
C MET A 9 -11.67 -4.20 -14.49
N ILE A 10 -12.10 -3.37 -15.45
CA ILE A 10 -12.84 -2.13 -15.15
C ILE A 10 -14.15 -2.46 -14.44
N ASP A 11 -14.91 -3.45 -14.93
CA ASP A 11 -16.16 -3.89 -14.31
C ASP A 11 -15.97 -4.30 -12.85
N ILE A 12 -14.96 -5.12 -12.55
CA ILE A 12 -14.63 -5.57 -11.19
C ILE A 12 -14.28 -4.37 -10.29
N ILE A 13 -13.47 -3.41 -10.76
CA ILE A 13 -13.11 -2.22 -9.98
C ILE A 13 -14.37 -1.36 -9.71
N MET A 14 -15.24 -1.23 -10.72
CA MET A 14 -16.48 -0.45 -10.61
C MET A 14 -17.47 -1.01 -9.60
N GLU A 15 -17.42 -2.32 -9.27
CA GLU A 15 -18.25 -2.89 -8.20
C GLU A 15 -18.02 -2.20 -6.85
N GLY A 16 -16.77 -1.80 -6.56
CA GLY A 16 -16.42 -1.07 -5.35
C GLY A 16 -17.10 0.31 -5.28
N PHE A 17 -17.12 1.04 -6.39
CA PHE A 17 -17.76 2.37 -6.48
C PHE A 17 -19.28 2.29 -6.40
N GLN A 18 -19.89 1.16 -6.77
CA GLN A 18 -21.33 0.95 -6.70
C GLN A 18 -21.81 0.40 -5.34
N ARG A 19 -20.89 0.00 -4.45
CA ARG A 19 -21.21 -0.64 -3.17
C ARG A 19 -22.03 0.24 -2.23
N ILE A 20 -21.80 1.56 -2.23
CA ILE A 20 -22.51 2.50 -1.36
C ILE A 20 -24.03 2.33 -1.46
N GLY A 21 -24.56 2.14 -2.67
CA GLY A 21 -25.99 1.93 -2.87
C GLY A 21 -26.55 0.65 -2.21
N ARG A 22 -25.71 -0.37 -2.00
CA ARG A 22 -26.07 -1.66 -1.39
C ARG A 22 -25.78 -1.74 0.10
N SER A 23 -24.70 -1.10 0.55
CA SER A 23 -24.22 -1.17 1.94
C SER A 23 -24.70 -0.03 2.83
N SER A 24 -25.15 1.08 2.24
CA SER A 24 -25.64 2.23 3.01
C SER A 24 -27.05 1.99 3.54
N SER A 25 -27.25 2.24 4.84
CA SER A 25 -28.57 2.32 5.46
C SER A 25 -29.40 3.52 4.98
N PHE A 26 -28.78 4.47 4.27
CA PHE A 26 -29.40 5.70 3.77
C PHE A 26 -29.94 5.56 2.33
N GLU A 27 -30.04 4.34 1.79
CA GLU A 27 -30.59 4.04 0.46
C GLU A 27 -30.02 4.94 -0.67
N LEU A 28 -28.70 5.13 -0.67
CA LEU A 28 -27.97 5.97 -1.64
C LEU A 28 -27.81 5.29 -3.01
N SER A 29 -28.88 4.69 -3.54
CA SER A 29 -28.88 4.16 -4.90
C SER A 29 -28.73 5.31 -5.91
N GLN A 30 -28.15 5.02 -7.08
CA GLN A 30 -27.97 6.02 -8.15
C GLN A 30 -29.24 6.83 -8.47
N GLU A 31 -30.40 6.16 -8.42
CA GLU A 31 -31.71 6.77 -8.66
C GLU A 31 -32.13 7.80 -7.62
N LYS A 32 -31.54 7.74 -6.41
CA LYS A 32 -31.84 8.61 -5.27
C LYS A 32 -30.76 9.67 -5.01
N LEU A 33 -29.65 9.64 -5.75
CA LEU A 33 -28.63 10.67 -5.68
C LEU A 33 -29.12 11.97 -6.36
N PRO A 34 -28.85 13.15 -5.79
CA PRO A 34 -29.10 14.41 -6.47
C PRO A 34 -28.41 14.41 -7.84
N HIS A 35 -29.17 14.64 -8.91
CA HIS A 35 -28.68 14.63 -10.29
C HIS A 35 -28.08 13.29 -10.78
N GLY A 36 -28.19 12.20 -10.00
CA GLY A 36 -27.57 10.91 -10.34
C GLY A 36 -26.04 10.90 -10.21
N GLU A 37 -25.47 11.90 -9.52
CA GLU A 37 -24.02 12.11 -9.40
C GLU A 37 -23.50 11.63 -8.04
N THR A 38 -22.27 11.10 -8.04
CA THR A 38 -21.50 10.83 -6.83
C THR A 38 -20.62 12.04 -6.48
N PRO A 39 -19.99 12.09 -5.30
CA PRO A 39 -18.94 13.07 -5.01
C PRO A 39 -17.76 13.05 -5.99
N PHE A 40 -17.65 12.01 -6.82
CA PHE A 40 -16.63 11.81 -7.85
C PHE A 40 -17.17 12.01 -9.27
N GLY A 41 -18.36 12.59 -9.44
CA GLY A 41 -19.04 12.74 -10.72
C GLY A 41 -19.98 11.57 -11.05
N THR A 42 -20.35 11.44 -12.31
CA THR A 42 -21.21 10.36 -12.82
C THR A 42 -20.47 9.02 -12.84
N MET A 43 -21.17 7.90 -12.78
CA MET A 43 -20.51 6.58 -12.87
C MET A 43 -19.87 6.32 -14.24
N GLU A 44 -20.33 7.02 -15.30
CA GLU A 44 -19.68 6.96 -16.61
C GLU A 44 -18.32 7.65 -16.58
N GLU A 45 -18.22 8.83 -15.97
CA GLU A 45 -16.96 9.55 -15.76
C GLU A 45 -16.00 8.73 -14.90
N VAL A 46 -16.47 8.19 -13.76
CA VAL A 46 -15.64 7.32 -12.90
C VAL A 46 -15.14 6.09 -13.67
N ARG A 47 -16.00 5.46 -14.49
CA ARG A 47 -15.59 4.33 -15.34
C ARG A 47 -14.50 4.74 -16.33
N ALA A 48 -14.65 5.89 -16.97
CA ALA A 48 -13.66 6.41 -17.91
C ALA A 48 -12.31 6.69 -17.22
N GLU A 49 -12.34 7.28 -16.02
CA GLU A 49 -11.14 7.52 -15.22
C GLU A 49 -10.45 6.21 -14.79
N VAL A 50 -11.21 5.22 -14.32
CA VAL A 50 -10.69 3.88 -13.99
C VAL A 50 -10.02 3.24 -15.21
N GLY A 51 -10.65 3.34 -16.38
CA GLY A 51 -10.06 2.88 -17.63
C GLY A 51 -8.74 3.57 -17.96
N SER A 52 -8.70 4.90 -17.83
CA SER A 52 -7.48 5.71 -18.04
C SER A 52 -6.34 5.31 -17.09
N VAL A 53 -6.63 5.16 -15.79
CA VAL A 53 -5.63 4.72 -14.79
C VAL A 53 -5.13 3.31 -15.10
N LEU A 54 -6.01 2.40 -15.51
CA LEU A 54 -5.64 1.04 -15.89
C LEU A 54 -4.71 1.02 -17.12
N GLU A 55 -4.96 1.91 -18.10
CA GLU A 55 -4.08 2.09 -19.25
C GLU A 55 -2.72 2.63 -18.84
N ASP A 56 -2.66 3.59 -17.92
CA ASP A 56 -1.42 4.12 -17.37
C ASP A 56 -0.62 3.03 -16.64
N VAL A 57 -1.27 2.22 -15.80
CA VAL A 57 -0.64 1.09 -15.12
C VAL A 57 -0.09 0.08 -16.12
N ALA A 58 -0.87 -0.28 -17.14
CA ALA A 58 -0.45 -1.22 -18.18
C ALA A 58 0.72 -0.68 -19.03
N ARG A 59 0.75 0.63 -19.26
CA ARG A 59 1.80 1.31 -20.05
C ARG A 59 3.10 1.47 -19.27
N ILE A 60 3.02 1.86 -18.00
CA ILE A 60 4.17 2.18 -17.14
C ILE A 60 4.69 0.93 -16.40
N GLY A 61 3.85 -0.09 -16.21
CA GLY A 61 4.20 -1.34 -15.54
C GLY A 61 4.20 -1.26 -14.01
N ARG A 62 3.62 -0.19 -13.43
CA ARG A 62 3.48 0.05 -11.99
C ARG A 62 2.35 1.06 -11.74
N LEU A 63 2.01 1.30 -10.47
CA LEU A 63 1.04 2.32 -10.10
C LEU A 63 1.56 3.72 -10.48
N PRO A 64 0.70 4.63 -10.99
CA PRO A 64 1.07 5.99 -11.40
C PRO A 64 1.23 6.94 -10.19
N VAL A 65 1.65 6.41 -9.04
CA VAL A 65 1.86 7.12 -7.78
C VAL A 65 3.07 6.56 -7.06
N VAL A 66 3.63 7.36 -6.16
CA VAL A 66 4.68 6.93 -5.25
C VAL A 66 4.15 5.78 -4.39
N THR A 67 4.88 4.66 -4.38
CA THR A 67 4.48 3.40 -3.73
C THR A 67 5.46 3.09 -2.60
N PHE A 68 4.99 3.18 -1.36
CA PHE A 68 5.79 2.90 -0.17
C PHE A 68 5.33 1.59 0.49
N SER A 69 6.29 0.82 1.01
CA SER A 69 6.00 -0.31 1.91
C SER A 69 5.79 0.17 3.34
N ALA A 70 4.83 -0.41 4.05
CA ALA A 70 4.53 -0.06 5.43
C ALA A 70 4.12 -1.29 6.24
N GLY A 71 4.49 -1.29 7.51
CA GLY A 71 4.13 -2.34 8.47
C GLY A 71 5.15 -3.48 8.55
N GLY A 72 5.47 -3.91 9.77
CA GLY A 72 6.36 -5.05 10.02
C GLY A 72 7.85 -4.82 9.78
N ILE A 73 8.27 -3.66 9.27
CA ILE A 73 9.70 -3.33 9.06
C ILE A 73 10.34 -3.09 10.44
N ALA A 74 11.27 -3.97 10.83
CA ALA A 74 11.93 -3.94 12.14
C ALA A 74 13.44 -3.80 12.04
N THR A 75 14.03 -4.19 10.91
CA THR A 75 15.49 -4.24 10.71
C THR A 75 15.94 -3.48 9.46
N PRO A 76 17.22 -3.08 9.39
CA PRO A 76 17.82 -2.54 8.17
C PRO A 76 17.74 -3.50 6.97
N ALA A 77 17.79 -4.81 7.21
CA ALA A 77 17.61 -5.83 6.18
C ALA A 77 16.18 -5.81 5.59
N ASP A 78 15.15 -5.66 6.42
CA ASP A 78 13.77 -5.53 5.96
C ASP A 78 13.60 -4.29 5.08
N ALA A 79 14.19 -3.17 5.50
CA ALA A 79 14.19 -1.92 4.75
C ALA A 79 14.84 -2.10 3.37
N ALA A 80 16.04 -2.69 3.33
CA ALA A 80 16.75 -2.96 2.07
C ALA A 80 15.97 -3.93 1.16
N LEU A 81 15.34 -4.95 1.74
CA LEU A 81 14.50 -5.90 1.01
C LEU A 81 13.33 -5.19 0.30
N MET A 82 12.62 -4.31 1.00
CA MET A 82 11.51 -3.54 0.42
C MET A 82 11.98 -2.67 -0.75
N MET A 83 13.10 -1.95 -0.59
CA MET A 83 13.67 -1.13 -1.66
C MET A 83 14.11 -1.98 -2.86
N SER A 84 14.75 -3.13 -2.63
CA SER A 84 15.15 -4.05 -3.70
C SER A 84 13.97 -4.66 -4.48
N SER A 85 12.77 -4.67 -3.86
CA SER A 85 11.52 -5.11 -4.48
C SER A 85 10.84 -4.04 -5.36
N GLY A 86 11.50 -2.90 -5.58
CA GLY A 86 11.02 -1.84 -6.48
C GLY A 86 10.10 -0.80 -5.82
N MET A 87 10.10 -0.73 -4.49
CA MET A 87 9.37 0.29 -3.74
C MET A 87 10.11 1.63 -3.79
N ASP A 88 9.36 2.74 -3.73
CA ASP A 88 9.96 4.08 -3.75
C ASP A 88 10.38 4.55 -2.35
N GLY A 89 9.97 3.82 -1.31
CA GLY A 89 10.28 4.14 0.07
C GLY A 89 9.59 3.22 1.06
N ILE A 90 9.80 3.50 2.34
CA ILE A 90 9.26 2.72 3.45
C ILE A 90 8.69 3.62 4.56
N PHE A 91 7.72 3.10 5.30
CA PHE A 91 7.23 3.67 6.55
C PHE A 91 7.58 2.76 7.72
N VAL A 92 8.28 3.31 8.71
CA VAL A 92 8.67 2.60 9.93
C VAL A 92 8.18 3.35 11.16
N GLY A 93 7.32 2.69 11.93
CA GLY A 93 6.83 3.20 13.22
C GLY A 93 7.40 2.38 14.37
N SER A 94 6.70 1.28 14.72
CA SER A 94 7.08 0.42 15.85
C SER A 94 8.48 -0.18 15.74
N GLY A 95 8.98 -0.47 14.54
CA GLY A 95 10.32 -1.00 14.35
C GLY A 95 11.42 -0.10 14.91
N ILE A 96 11.23 1.21 14.86
CA ILE A 96 12.13 2.20 15.47
C ILE A 96 11.79 2.38 16.95
N PHE A 97 10.55 2.79 17.27
CA PHE A 97 10.21 3.26 18.62
C PHE A 97 10.07 2.15 19.67
N LYS A 98 9.95 0.88 19.26
CA LYS A 98 9.94 -0.29 20.17
C LYS A 98 11.25 -1.08 20.15
N SER A 99 12.29 -0.57 19.48
CA SER A 99 13.63 -1.13 19.56
C SER A 99 14.31 -0.77 20.89
N SER A 100 15.40 -1.47 21.19
CA SER A 100 16.24 -1.17 22.36
C SER A 100 17.00 0.17 22.26
N ASP A 101 17.30 0.65 21.04
CA ASP A 101 17.94 1.94 20.77
C ASP A 101 17.29 2.62 19.54
N PRO A 102 16.24 3.44 19.73
CA PRO A 102 15.49 4.04 18.63
C PRO A 102 16.30 4.98 17.75
N ALA A 103 17.23 5.75 18.31
CA ALA A 103 17.99 6.74 17.53
C ALA A 103 18.92 6.04 16.53
N ASN A 104 19.67 5.07 17.03
CA ASN A 104 20.60 4.29 16.22
C ASN A 104 19.85 3.36 15.24
N THR A 105 18.71 2.80 15.65
CA THR A 105 17.83 2.03 14.75
C THR A 105 17.29 2.88 13.61
N ALA A 106 16.89 4.13 13.87
CA ALA A 106 16.44 5.04 12.82
C ALA A 106 17.58 5.36 11.83
N GLU A 107 18.79 5.64 12.33
CA GLU A 107 19.96 5.91 11.49
C GLU A 107 20.33 4.70 10.62
N ALA A 108 20.35 3.50 11.21
CA ALA A 108 20.62 2.26 10.50
C ALA A 108 19.57 1.96 9.41
N ILE A 109 18.29 2.17 9.70
CA ILE A 109 17.21 1.99 8.72
C ILE A 109 17.35 2.99 7.56
N VAL A 110 17.66 4.25 7.84
CA VAL A 110 17.90 5.26 6.80
C VAL A 110 19.10 4.89 5.95
N LEU A 111 20.20 4.45 6.57
CA LEU A 111 21.42 4.04 5.88
C LEU A 111 21.17 2.86 4.94
N ALA A 112 20.50 1.80 5.41
CA ALA A 112 20.16 0.64 4.59
C ALA A 112 19.12 0.96 3.52
N THR A 113 18.18 1.88 3.76
CA THR A 113 17.21 2.32 2.75
C THR A 113 17.91 3.07 1.61
N HIS A 114 18.87 3.93 1.95
CA HIS A 114 19.61 4.70 0.95
C HIS A 114 20.57 3.83 0.14
N HIS A 115 21.24 2.87 0.78
CA HIS A 115 22.26 2.01 0.19
C HIS A 115 21.80 0.55 0.03
N TYR A 116 20.50 0.32 -0.22
CA TYR A 116 19.90 -1.02 -0.24
C TYR A 116 20.56 -1.99 -1.24
N ASN A 117 21.25 -1.46 -2.25
CA ASN A 117 21.95 -2.21 -3.29
C ASN A 117 23.43 -2.49 -2.95
N ASP A 118 23.96 -1.96 -1.84
CA ASP A 118 25.30 -2.25 -1.34
C ASP A 118 25.21 -3.21 -0.13
N PRO A 119 25.51 -4.51 -0.33
CA PRO A 119 25.42 -5.49 0.75
C PRO A 119 26.40 -5.21 1.91
N GLY A 120 27.51 -4.51 1.65
CA GLY A 120 28.46 -4.10 2.67
C GLY A 120 27.86 -3.06 3.61
N VAL A 121 27.26 -2.01 3.05
CA VAL A 121 26.59 -0.95 3.84
C VAL A 121 25.36 -1.50 4.56
N VAL A 122 24.58 -2.38 3.94
CA VAL A 122 23.45 -3.03 4.61
C VAL A 122 23.94 -3.89 5.79
N SER A 123 25.04 -4.62 5.64
CA SER A 123 25.63 -5.39 6.75
C SER A 123 26.15 -4.50 7.88
N GLU A 124 26.74 -3.36 7.55
CA GLU A 124 27.15 -2.35 8.53
C GLU A 124 25.93 -1.80 9.29
N ALA A 125 24.89 -1.39 8.58
CA ALA A 125 23.63 -0.92 9.17
C ALA A 125 23.01 -1.97 10.11
N CYS A 126 22.99 -3.25 9.71
CA CYS A 126 22.52 -4.34 10.57
C CYS A 126 23.35 -4.50 11.84
N SER A 127 24.64 -4.15 11.81
CA SER A 127 25.54 -4.23 12.97
C SER A 127 25.39 -3.03 13.91
N MET A 128 24.78 -1.94 13.46
CA MET A 128 24.52 -0.76 14.29
C MET A 128 23.44 -1.03 15.33
N ILE A 129 22.41 -1.80 15.00
CA ILE A 129 21.22 -1.93 15.85
C ILE A 129 21.40 -2.92 17.01
N GLY A 130 20.69 -2.66 18.11
CA GLY A 130 20.54 -3.61 19.21
C GLY A 130 19.41 -4.63 18.95
N GLU A 131 18.73 -5.05 20.01
CA GLU A 131 17.52 -5.88 19.86
C GLU A 131 16.42 -5.10 19.11
N ALA A 132 15.96 -5.71 18.01
CA ALA A 132 14.84 -5.24 17.21
C ALA A 132 13.51 -5.45 17.92
N MET A 133 12.42 -4.85 17.40
CA MET A 133 11.10 -5.06 17.98
C MET A 133 10.71 -6.55 17.93
N PRO A 134 10.11 -7.11 18.99
CA PRO A 134 9.59 -8.47 18.95
C PRO A 134 8.40 -8.56 18.01
N GLY A 135 8.35 -9.63 17.23
CA GLY A 135 7.19 -9.98 16.40
C GLY A 135 5.99 -10.41 17.25
N LEU A 136 4.79 -10.25 16.68
CA LEU A 136 3.57 -10.84 17.21
C LEU A 136 3.14 -11.97 16.27
N GLU A 137 2.70 -13.09 16.84
CA GLU A 137 2.13 -14.19 16.06
C GLU A 137 0.81 -13.76 15.42
N ILE A 138 0.53 -14.19 14.19
CA ILE A 138 -0.67 -13.80 13.43
C ILE A 138 -1.97 -14.14 14.18
N GLU A 139 -1.97 -15.24 14.94
CA GLU A 139 -3.09 -15.70 15.75
C GLU A 139 -3.37 -14.79 16.96
N SER A 140 -2.36 -14.03 17.39
CA SER A 140 -2.45 -13.09 18.51
C SER A 140 -2.82 -11.66 18.08
N LEU A 141 -2.97 -11.41 16.77
CA LEU A 141 -3.38 -10.11 16.26
C LEU A 141 -4.88 -9.91 16.49
N GLU A 142 -5.25 -8.88 17.23
CA GLU A 142 -6.66 -8.50 17.45
C GLU A 142 -7.37 -8.07 16.16
N VAL A 143 -6.63 -7.57 15.17
CA VAL A 143 -7.14 -7.10 13.88
C VAL A 143 -6.18 -7.48 12.78
N ARG A 144 -6.67 -8.16 11.74
CA ARG A 144 -5.87 -8.57 10.58
C ARG A 144 -5.98 -7.60 9.42
N LEU A 145 -4.96 -7.57 8.56
CA LEU A 145 -5.01 -6.76 7.33
C LEU A 145 -6.13 -7.21 6.39
N GLU A 146 -6.45 -8.50 6.33
CA GLU A 146 -7.57 -9.01 5.52
C GLU A 146 -8.95 -8.52 6.01
N GLU A 147 -9.04 -8.17 7.29
CA GLU A 147 -10.24 -7.57 7.90
C GLU A 147 -10.22 -6.03 7.81
N ARG A 148 -9.08 -5.44 7.43
CA ARG A 148 -8.90 -4.00 7.24
C ARG A 148 -9.07 -3.62 5.78
N GLY A 149 -10.07 -2.79 5.53
CA GLY A 149 -10.45 -2.42 4.17
C GLY A 149 -11.94 -2.70 3.98
N TRP A 150 -12.36 -2.81 2.73
CA TRP A 150 -13.76 -2.96 2.36
C TRP A 150 -14.12 -4.40 2.02
#